data_AF-I7JE88-F1
#
_entry.id   AF-I7JE88-F1
#
_cell.length_a   1.000
_cell.length_b   1.000
_cell.length_c   1.000
_cell.angle_alpha   90.00
_cell.angle_beta   90.00
_cell.angle_gamma   90.00
#
_symmetry.space_group_name_H-M   'P 1'
#
loop_
_entity.id
_entity.type
_entity.pdbx_description
1 polymer ?
#
loop_
_entity_poly.entity_id
_entity_poly.type
_entity_poly.pdbx_seq_one_letter_code
_entity_poly.pdbx_strand_id
1 'polypeptide(L)'
;MPQLDASTFFSQVFWFLIFFSSLFFIVCHLFLPKLDEIINIRNKKVLDSFNSSIRLLELTENQVTRYNLALNKARTQAKKVVSNALVQVEEMRASVKNIIEEEDKKINKLVEEKVAKFKSEYIDELKQTAIGIALIYYNKLTNSEIEEEFVANLIFKEF
;
A
#
# COMPACT_ATOMS: atom_id res chain seq x y z
N MET A 1 -44.58 -103.14 -6.13
CA MET A 1 -44.13 -102.36 -7.30
C MET A 1 -42.64 -102.11 -7.16
N PRO A 2 -41.79 -102.54 -8.11
CA PRO A 2 -40.33 -102.47 -8.01
C PRO A 2 -39.85 -101.06 -8.41
N GLN A 3 -40.16 -100.05 -7.58
CA GLN A 3 -39.88 -98.64 -7.88
C GLN A 3 -38.64 -98.11 -7.14
N LEU A 4 -38.09 -98.89 -6.21
CA LEU A 4 -36.87 -98.60 -5.47
C LEU A 4 -35.86 -99.71 -5.74
N ASP A 5 -35.45 -99.84 -7.00
CA ASP A 5 -34.32 -100.70 -7.34
C ASP A 5 -33.02 -99.97 -6.96
N ALA A 6 -32.47 -100.31 -5.78
CA ALA A 6 -31.27 -99.71 -5.21
C ALA A 6 -30.03 -99.82 -6.13
N SER A 7 -30.07 -100.72 -7.12
CA SER A 7 -28.96 -101.00 -8.03
C SER A 7 -28.61 -99.82 -8.97
N THR A 8 -29.58 -98.97 -9.33
CA THR A 8 -29.35 -97.84 -10.26
C THR A 8 -28.87 -96.55 -9.57
N PHE A 9 -29.08 -96.42 -8.26
CA PHE A 9 -28.71 -95.21 -7.51
C PHE A 9 -27.21 -94.97 -7.49
N PHE A 10 -26.40 -96.03 -7.41
CA PHE A 10 -24.94 -95.90 -7.40
C PHE A 10 -24.41 -95.27 -8.69
N SER A 11 -24.94 -95.68 -9.86
CA SER A 11 -24.54 -95.13 -11.15
C SER A 11 -24.94 -93.67 -11.30
N GLN A 12 -26.14 -93.30 -10.84
CA GLN A 12 -26.61 -91.90 -10.87
C GLN A 12 -25.74 -90.98 -10.01
N VAL A 13 -25.36 -91.43 -8.81
CA VAL A 13 -24.47 -90.67 -7.92
C VAL A 13 -23.06 -90.54 -8.51
N PHE A 14 -22.53 -91.60 -9.12
CA PHE A 14 -21.22 -91.56 -9.78
C PHE A 14 -21.17 -90.50 -10.89
N TRP A 15 -22.14 -90.51 -11.81
CA TRP A 15 -22.21 -89.53 -12.89
C TRP A 15 -22.48 -88.11 -12.37
N PHE A 16 -23.36 -87.97 -11.37
CA PHE A 16 -23.60 -86.70 -10.70
C PHE A 16 -22.29 -86.11 -10.13
N LEU A 17 -21.48 -86.92 -9.46
CA LEU A 17 -20.23 -86.49 -8.86
C LEU A 17 -19.21 -86.05 -9.94
N ILE A 18 -19.14 -86.77 -11.06
CA ILE A 18 -18.30 -86.37 -12.21
C ILE A 18 -18.75 -85.01 -12.78
N PHE A 19 -20.04 -84.83 -13.07
CA PHE A 19 -20.54 -83.58 -13.62
C PHE A 19 -20.41 -82.42 -12.63
N PHE A 20 -20.71 -82.67 -11.34
CA PHE A 20 -20.56 -81.70 -10.28
C PHE A 20 -19.10 -81.27 -10.11
N SER A 21 -18.15 -82.21 -10.06
CA SER A 21 -16.73 -81.91 -9.98
C SER A 21 -16.22 -81.15 -11.20
N SER A 22 -16.68 -81.51 -12.41
CA SER A 22 -16.34 -80.79 -13.64
C SER A 22 -16.84 -79.34 -13.60
N LEU A 23 -18.12 -79.13 -13.23
CA LEU A 23 -18.71 -77.80 -13.11
C LEU A 23 -18.06 -76.99 -11.98
N PHE A 24 -17.77 -77.61 -10.84
CA PHE A 24 -17.07 -76.98 -9.73
C PHE A 24 -15.68 -76.48 -10.16
N PHE A 25 -14.94 -77.29 -10.91
CA PHE A 25 -13.64 -76.88 -11.43
C PHE A 25 -13.75 -75.69 -12.38
N ILE A 26 -14.74 -75.68 -13.27
CA ILE A 26 -15.03 -74.56 -14.17
C ILE A 26 -15.35 -73.29 -13.38
N VAL A 27 -16.20 -73.36 -12.36
CA VAL A 27 -16.56 -72.20 -11.52
C VAL A 27 -15.34 -71.67 -10.77
N CYS A 28 -14.60 -72.56 -10.12
CA CYS A 28 -13.46 -72.19 -9.30
C CYS A 28 -12.31 -71.62 -10.14
N HIS A 29 -12.07 -72.17 -11.34
CA HIS A 29 -10.94 -71.77 -12.17
C HIS A 29 -11.25 -70.64 -13.16
N LEU A 30 -12.52 -70.41 -13.53
CA LEU A 30 -12.87 -69.39 -14.54
C LEU A 30 -13.75 -68.26 -14.00
N PHE A 31 -14.72 -68.55 -13.14
CA PHE A 31 -15.66 -67.52 -12.67
C PHE A 31 -15.10 -66.74 -11.48
N LEU A 32 -14.47 -67.41 -10.52
CA LEU A 32 -13.80 -66.76 -9.38
C LEU A 32 -12.74 -65.73 -9.80
N PRO A 33 -11.75 -66.05 -10.67
CA PRO A 33 -10.73 -65.07 -11.04
C PRO A 33 -11.31 -63.84 -11.76
N LYS A 34 -12.37 -64.04 -12.57
CA LYS A 34 -13.06 -62.93 -13.23
C LYS A 34 -13.77 -62.01 -12.24
N LEU A 35 -14.38 -62.57 -11.19
CA LEU A 35 -15.02 -61.78 -10.14
C LEU A 35 -13.99 -61.01 -9.32
N ASP A 36 -12.87 -61.62 -8.96
CA ASP A 36 -11.78 -60.96 -8.25
C ASP A 36 -11.17 -59.81 -9.07
N GLU A 37 -10.98 -59.99 -10.37
CA GLU A 37 -10.49 -58.94 -11.26
C GLU A 37 -11.44 -57.72 -11.25
N ILE A 38 -12.75 -57.94 -11.37
CA ILE A 38 -13.75 -56.86 -11.36
C ILE A 38 -13.73 -56.12 -10.02
N ILE A 39 -13.67 -56.83 -8.89
CA ILE A 39 -13.63 -56.24 -7.55
C ILE A 39 -12.36 -55.40 -7.41
N ASN A 40 -11.21 -55.92 -7.82
CA ASN A 40 -9.93 -55.22 -7.77
C ASN A 40 -9.91 -53.97 -8.64
N ILE A 41 -10.45 -54.02 -9.86
CA ILE A 41 -10.55 -52.84 -10.75
C ILE A 41 -11.39 -51.75 -10.09
N ARG A 42 -12.53 -52.11 -9.51
CA ARG A 42 -13.40 -51.15 -8.83
C ARG A 42 -12.73 -50.54 -7.62
N ASN A 43 -12.12 -51.37 -6.77
CA ASN A 43 -11.38 -50.90 -5.59
C ASN A 43 -10.23 -49.97 -5.97
N LYS A 44 -9.45 -50.34 -6.99
CA LYS A 44 -8.37 -49.52 -7.52
C LYS A 44 -8.88 -48.18 -8.03
N LYS A 45 -9.96 -48.16 -8.81
CA LYS A 45 -10.55 -46.91 -9.33
C LYS A 45 -11.01 -45.99 -8.19
N VAL A 46 -11.63 -46.55 -7.15
CA VAL A 46 -12.05 -45.79 -5.97
C VAL A 46 -10.82 -45.21 -5.26
N LEU A 47 -9.81 -46.04 -4.99
CA LEU A 47 -8.58 -45.60 -4.33
C LEU A 47 -7.84 -44.52 -5.13
N ASP A 48 -7.72 -44.70 -6.44
CA ASP A 48 -7.08 -43.74 -7.35
C ASP A 48 -7.83 -42.40 -7.36
N SER A 49 -9.17 -42.43 -7.38
CA SER A 49 -10.00 -41.22 -7.32
C SER A 49 -9.90 -40.52 -5.96
N PHE A 50 -9.82 -41.28 -4.87
CA PHE A 50 -9.64 -40.76 -3.52
C PHE A 50 -8.26 -40.09 -3.38
N ASN A 51 -7.19 -40.78 -3.78
CA ASN A 51 -5.83 -40.23 -3.76
C ASN A 51 -5.70 -38.97 -4.62
N SER A 52 -6.34 -38.96 -5.79
CA SER A 52 -6.37 -37.78 -6.66
C SER A 52 -7.07 -36.60 -6.00
N SER A 53 -8.16 -36.85 -5.28
CA SER A 53 -8.90 -35.84 -4.53
C SER A 53 -8.08 -35.27 -3.37
N ILE A 54 -7.38 -36.12 -2.61
CA ILE A 54 -6.47 -35.70 -1.53
C ILE A 54 -5.33 -34.83 -2.09
N ARG A 55 -4.71 -35.25 -3.18
CA ARG A 55 -3.66 -34.46 -3.84
C ARG A 55 -4.18 -33.11 -4.32
N LEU A 56 -5.39 -33.06 -4.87
CA LEU A 56 -6.00 -31.80 -5.31
C LEU A 56 -6.30 -30.87 -4.12
N LEU A 57 -6.73 -31.44 -2.99
CA LEU A 57 -6.95 -30.70 -1.76
C LEU A 57 -5.63 -30.11 -1.23
N GLU A 58 -4.57 -30.90 -1.15
CA GLU A 58 -3.24 -30.44 -0.73
C GLU A 58 -2.70 -29.31 -1.63
N LEU A 59 -2.83 -29.46 -2.95
CA LEU A 59 -2.45 -28.41 -3.91
C LEU A 59 -3.27 -27.13 -3.71
N THR A 60 -4.56 -27.26 -3.43
CA THR A 60 -5.45 -26.13 -3.18
C THR A 60 -5.07 -25.42 -1.87
N GLU A 61 -4.84 -26.16 -0.79
CA GLU A 61 -4.41 -25.60 0.49
C GLU A 61 -3.06 -24.87 0.38
N ASN A 62 -2.11 -25.45 -0.35
CA ASN A 62 -0.82 -24.81 -0.62
C ASN A 62 -1.03 -23.50 -1.41
N GLN A 63 -1.84 -23.54 -2.48
CA GLN A 63 -2.10 -22.37 -3.30
C GLN A 63 -2.82 -21.26 -2.52
N VAL A 64 -3.80 -21.62 -1.68
CA VAL A 64 -4.49 -20.68 -0.78
C VAL A 64 -3.50 -20.06 0.20
N THR A 65 -2.61 -20.86 0.78
CA THR A 65 -1.57 -20.37 1.70
C THR A 65 -0.64 -19.38 1.00
N ARG A 66 -0.13 -19.73 -0.20
CA ARG A 66 0.72 -18.83 -0.99
C ARG A 66 0.01 -17.55 -1.39
N TYR A 67 -1.24 -17.64 -1.80
CA TYR A 67 -2.08 -16.49 -2.14
C TYR A 67 -2.26 -15.56 -0.94
N ASN A 68 -2.62 -16.10 0.23
CA ASN A 68 -2.79 -15.33 1.45
C ASN A 68 -1.48 -14.68 1.91
N LEU A 69 -0.34 -15.37 1.79
CA LEU A 69 0.98 -14.81 2.06
C LEU A 69 1.30 -13.65 1.09
N ALA A 70 1.03 -13.80 -0.20
CA ALA A 70 1.24 -12.74 -1.19
C ALA A 70 0.35 -11.53 -0.89
N LEU A 71 -0.92 -11.76 -0.56
CA LEU A 71 -1.88 -10.70 -0.20
C LEU A 71 -1.44 -9.94 1.06
N ASN A 72 -1.00 -10.65 2.10
CA ASN A 72 -0.49 -10.02 3.33
C ASN A 72 0.81 -9.23 3.09
N LYS A 73 1.71 -9.75 2.24
CA LYS A 73 2.92 -9.01 1.83
C LYS A 73 2.55 -7.73 1.08
N ALA A 74 1.64 -7.81 0.11
CA ALA A 74 1.17 -6.66 -0.65
C ALA A 74 0.51 -5.60 0.26
N ARG A 75 -0.35 -6.02 1.19
CA ARG A 75 -0.97 -5.13 2.19
C ARG A 75 0.06 -4.45 3.08
N THR A 76 1.04 -5.21 3.57
CA THR A 76 2.12 -4.67 4.40
C THR A 76 2.97 -3.66 3.63
N GLN A 77 3.32 -3.97 2.38
CA GLN A 77 4.05 -3.06 1.51
C GLN A 77 3.27 -1.79 1.21
N ALA A 78 1.98 -1.90 0.88
CA ALA A 78 1.10 -0.75 0.66
C ALA A 78 1.03 0.14 1.92
N LYS A 79 0.84 -0.45 3.09
CA LYS A 79 0.84 0.28 4.36
C LYS A 79 2.18 0.97 4.62
N LYS A 80 3.30 0.32 4.30
CA LYS A 80 4.64 0.90 4.42
C LYS A 80 4.84 2.09 3.47
N VAL A 81 4.40 1.96 2.21
CA VAL A 81 4.47 3.05 1.22
C VAL A 81 3.64 4.25 1.68
N VAL A 82 2.40 4.02 2.14
CA VAL A 82 1.55 5.10 2.67
C VAL A 82 2.19 5.75 3.89
N SER A 83 2.69 4.96 4.85
CA SER A 83 3.37 5.50 6.04
C SER A 83 4.59 6.32 5.67
N ASN A 84 5.43 5.85 4.74
CA ASN A 84 6.60 6.58 4.29
C ASN A 84 6.24 7.87 3.55
N ALA A 85 5.18 7.86 2.74
CA ALA A 85 4.68 9.05 2.07
C ALA A 85 4.17 10.10 3.07
N LEU A 86 3.46 9.67 4.12
CA LEU A 86 3.01 10.58 5.18
C LEU A 86 4.19 11.22 5.92
N VAL A 87 5.22 10.44 6.26
CA VAL A 87 6.44 10.97 6.89
C VAL A 87 7.14 11.98 5.98
N GLN A 88 7.32 11.68 4.69
CA GLN A 88 7.92 12.62 3.74
C GLN A 88 7.11 13.91 3.57
N VAL A 89 5.77 13.82 3.58
CA VAL A 89 4.90 15.01 3.54
C VAL A 89 5.08 15.85 4.80
N GLU A 90 5.22 15.23 5.96
CA GLU A 90 5.43 15.95 7.23
C GLU A 90 6.81 16.62 7.29
N GLU A 91 7.87 15.93 6.84
CA GLU A 91 9.21 16.50 6.68
C GLU A 91 9.22 17.67 5.70
N MET A 92 8.53 17.53 4.55
CA MET A 92 8.41 18.60 3.55
C MET A 92 7.61 19.79 4.09
N ARG A 93 6.55 19.56 4.87
CA ARG A 93 5.82 20.64 5.53
C ARG A 93 6.70 21.39 6.52
N ALA A 94 7.51 20.67 7.31
CA ALA A 94 8.44 21.28 8.24
C ALA A 94 9.52 22.11 7.51
N SER A 95 10.09 21.59 6.42
CA SER A 95 11.10 22.32 5.64
C SER A 95 10.51 23.56 4.96
N VAL A 96 9.32 23.46 4.36
CA VAL A 96 8.62 24.60 3.77
C VAL A 96 8.31 25.66 4.83
N LYS A 97 7.87 25.26 6.02
CA LYS A 97 7.63 26.19 7.13
C LYS A 97 8.90 26.95 7.50
N ASN A 98 10.04 26.25 7.64
CA ASN A 98 11.32 26.90 7.94
C ASN A 98 11.75 27.88 6.84
N ILE A 99 11.58 27.51 5.56
CA ILE A 99 11.89 28.40 4.43
C ILE A 99 11.02 29.65 4.46
N ILE A 100 9.72 29.51 4.72
CA ILE A 100 8.80 30.64 4.85
C ILE A 100 9.24 31.55 6.01
N GLU A 101 9.56 30.99 7.18
CA GLU A 101 10.03 31.77 8.33
C GLU A 101 11.36 32.50 8.05
N GLU A 102 12.26 31.92 7.26
CA GLU A 102 13.48 32.59 6.82
C GLU A 102 13.22 33.72 5.82
N GLU A 103 12.36 33.48 4.82
CA GLU A 103 11.97 34.50 3.84
C GLU A 103 11.22 35.66 4.51
N ASP A 104 10.32 35.39 5.45
CA ASP A 104 9.63 36.42 6.24
C ASP A 104 10.64 37.29 7.01
N LYS A 105 11.67 36.69 7.61
CA LYS A 105 12.74 37.44 8.29
C LYS A 105 13.54 38.30 7.31
N LYS A 106 13.86 37.80 6.11
CA LYS A 106 14.59 38.57 5.08
C LYS A 106 13.74 39.75 4.58
N ILE A 107 12.47 39.51 4.30
CA ILE A 107 11.52 40.55 3.86
C ILE A 107 11.40 41.62 4.94
N ASN A 108 11.22 41.24 6.21
CA ASN A 108 11.15 42.19 7.31
C ASN A 108 12.41 43.06 7.41
N LYS A 109 13.60 42.47 7.32
CA LYS A 109 14.86 43.24 7.29
C LYS A 109 14.95 44.20 6.10
N LEU A 110 14.56 43.75 4.90
CA LEU A 110 14.55 44.62 3.71
C LEU A 110 13.55 45.78 3.85
N VAL A 111 12.40 45.53 4.47
CA VAL A 111 11.41 46.57 4.77
C VAL A 111 11.98 47.55 5.79
N GLU A 112 12.58 47.08 6.88
CA GLU A 112 13.23 47.94 7.89
C GLU A 112 14.34 48.81 7.26
N GLU A 113 15.20 48.23 6.43
CA GLU A 113 16.25 48.98 5.71
C GLU A 113 15.66 50.03 4.75
N LYS A 114 14.61 49.66 3.99
CA LYS A 114 13.92 50.63 3.12
C LYS A 114 13.28 51.74 3.92
N VAL A 115 12.58 51.42 5.01
CA VAL A 115 11.96 52.42 5.89
C VAL A 115 13.00 53.34 6.50
N ALA A 116 14.16 52.81 6.92
CA ALA A 116 15.25 53.61 7.45
C ALA A 116 15.83 54.58 6.40
N LYS A 117 16.07 54.11 5.16
CA LYS A 117 16.52 54.96 4.04
C LYS A 117 15.50 56.03 3.69
N PHE A 118 14.23 55.64 3.55
CA PHE A 118 13.13 56.59 3.33
C PHE A 118 13.10 57.64 4.44
N LYS A 119 13.23 57.23 5.71
CA LYS A 119 13.23 58.18 6.83
C LYS A 119 14.41 59.17 6.76
N SER A 120 15.62 58.72 6.41
CA SER A 120 16.77 59.64 6.29
C SER A 120 16.61 60.61 5.12
N GLU A 121 16.22 60.12 3.94
CA GLU A 121 16.05 60.96 2.74
C GLU A 121 14.97 62.03 2.97
N TYR A 122 13.82 61.63 3.54
CA TYR A 122 12.73 62.56 3.79
C TYR A 122 13.00 63.52 4.96
N ILE A 123 13.79 63.14 5.98
CA ILE A 123 14.20 64.09 7.03
C ILE A 123 15.03 65.22 6.42
N ASP A 124 15.93 64.90 5.49
CA ASP A 124 16.76 65.91 4.84
C ASP A 124 15.95 66.80 3.90
N GLU A 125 15.01 66.23 3.13
CA GLU A 125 14.05 67.03 2.34
C GLU A 125 13.15 67.91 3.22
N LEU A 126 12.68 67.39 4.36
CA LEU A 126 11.86 68.14 5.31
C LEU A 126 12.65 69.30 5.92
N LYS A 127 13.94 69.10 6.24
CA LYS A 127 14.85 70.15 6.71
C LYS A 127 15.01 71.25 5.66
N GLN A 128 15.26 70.89 4.40
CA GLN A 128 15.39 71.88 3.32
C GLN A 128 14.09 72.65 3.09
N THR A 129 12.95 71.96 3.10
CA THR A 129 11.63 72.59 2.98
C THR A 129 11.34 73.51 4.16
N ALA A 130 11.70 73.12 5.38
CA ALA A 130 11.56 73.93 6.58
C ALA A 130 12.43 75.19 6.55
N ILE A 131 13.69 75.08 6.08
CA ILE A 131 14.58 76.24 5.84
C ILE A 131 13.94 77.18 4.83
N GLY A 132 13.43 76.66 3.71
CA GLY A 132 12.74 77.46 2.69
C GLY A 132 11.50 78.19 3.23
N ILE A 133 10.65 77.50 4.00
CA ILE A 133 9.46 78.12 4.63
C ILE A 133 9.86 79.18 5.66
N ALA A 134 10.88 78.91 6.49
CA ALA A 134 11.37 79.85 7.49
C ALA A 134 11.95 81.12 6.85
N LEU A 135 12.70 80.99 5.75
CA LEU A 135 13.21 82.12 4.97
C LEU A 135 12.08 82.95 4.34
N ILE A 136 11.07 82.30 3.78
CA ILE A 136 9.88 82.99 3.24
C ILE A 136 9.16 83.78 4.34
N TYR A 137 8.93 83.17 5.50
CA TYR A 137 8.28 83.83 6.63
C TYR A 137 9.12 85.00 7.17
N TYR A 138 10.43 84.83 7.30
CA TYR A 138 11.33 85.87 7.77
C TYR A 138 11.39 87.07 6.80
N ASN A 139 11.56 86.81 5.50
CA ASN A 139 11.57 87.85 4.47
C ASN A 139 10.26 88.66 4.45
N LYS A 140 9.13 87.99 4.68
CA LYS A 140 7.81 88.61 4.71
C LYS A 140 7.55 89.47 5.95
N LEU A 141 8.25 89.21 7.07
CA LEU A 141 8.09 89.93 8.34
C LEU A 141 9.10 91.06 8.52
N THR A 142 10.33 90.93 7.99
CA THR A 142 11.44 91.85 8.29
C THR A 142 11.86 92.73 7.12
N ASN A 143 11.44 92.41 5.88
CA ASN A 143 11.75 93.17 4.66
C ASN A 143 13.26 93.39 4.41
N SER A 144 14.11 92.51 4.96
CA SER A 144 15.58 92.47 4.80
C SER A 144 16.04 91.02 4.60
N GLU A 145 16.98 90.78 3.68
CA GLU A 145 17.57 89.46 3.40
C GLU A 145 18.57 89.05 4.49
N ILE A 146 18.46 87.82 5.03
CA ILE A 146 19.52 87.19 5.84
C ILE A 146 20.25 86.14 5.00
N GLU A 147 21.52 85.91 5.31
CA GLU A 147 22.30 84.76 4.87
C GLU A 147 21.62 83.42 5.23
N GLU A 148 21.42 82.57 4.22
CA GLU A 148 20.91 81.20 4.32
C GLU A 148 21.61 80.36 5.41
N GLU A 149 22.89 80.65 5.66
CA GLU A 149 23.76 79.93 6.58
C GLU A 149 23.34 80.07 8.06
N PHE A 150 22.78 81.23 8.47
CA PHE A 150 22.35 81.45 9.86
C PHE A 150 21.01 80.73 10.17
N VAL A 151 20.11 80.69 9.19
CA VAL A 151 18.80 80.01 9.32
C VAL A 151 18.97 78.49 9.26
N ALA A 152 19.88 78.00 8.42
CA ALA A 152 20.27 76.59 8.40
C ALA A 152 20.83 76.13 9.75
N ASN A 153 21.65 76.96 10.42
CA ASN A 153 22.28 76.63 11.71
C ASN A 153 21.30 76.54 12.88
N LEU A 154 20.23 77.35 12.88
CA LEU A 154 19.17 77.30 13.90
C LEU A 154 18.29 76.06 13.76
N ILE A 155 17.93 75.70 12.52
CA ILE A 155 17.10 74.51 12.25
C ILE A 155 17.90 73.22 12.50
N PHE A 156 19.20 73.21 12.23
CA PHE A 156 20.08 72.08 12.59
C PHE A 156 20.26 71.86 14.10
N LYS A 157 19.93 72.85 14.94
CA LYS A 157 20.08 72.76 16.39
C LYS A 157 18.83 72.19 17.10
N GLU A 158 17.67 72.21 16.43
CA GLU A 158 16.39 71.73 16.97
C GLU A 158 15.97 70.34 16.47
N PHE A 159 16.62 69.81 15.42
CA PHE A 159 16.43 68.45 14.88
C PHE A 159 17.57 67.51 15.29
#